data_AF-A0AAW9QVD9-F1
#
_entry.id   AF-A0AAW9QVD9-F1
#
_cell.length_a   1.000
_cell.length_b   1.000
_cell.length_c   1.000
_cell.angle_alpha   90.00
_cell.angle_beta   90.00
_cell.angle_gamma   90.00
#
_symmetry.space_group_name_H-M   'P 1'
#
loop_
_entity.id
_entity.type
_entity.pdbx_description
1 polymer ?
#
loop_
_entity_poly.entity_id
_entity_poly.type
_entity_poly.pdbx_seq_one_letter_code
_entity_poly.pdbx_strand_id
1 'polypeptide(L)'
;MKADKIIILATIGLFSSGKPILAQLPPPEEIPEEVARTEIITEARSPLDNRPLTAAEYALLREEIATSPYPPEINPKIRQLIALRRLQKLIQIIIPFYR
;
A
#
# COMPACT_ATOMS: atom_id res chain seq x y z
N MET A 1 -30.93 14.88 61.06
CA MET A 1 -31.10 15.35 59.67
C MET A 1 -29.73 15.30 59.01
N LYS A 2 -29.48 14.27 58.19
CA LYS A 2 -29.57 14.35 56.71
C LYS A 2 -28.48 15.30 56.21
N ALA A 3 -27.30 14.77 55.88
CA ALA A 3 -27.04 14.31 54.52
C ALA A 3 -27.46 15.39 53.53
N ASP A 4 -26.63 16.41 53.39
CA ASP A 4 -26.65 17.25 52.20
C ASP A 4 -25.22 17.65 51.87
N LYS A 5 -24.75 17.08 50.76
CA LYS A 5 -23.73 17.63 49.87
C LYS A 5 -22.35 17.73 50.52
N ILE A 6 -21.56 16.65 50.60
CA ILE A 6 -21.07 15.89 49.45
C ILE A 6 -20.67 16.88 48.33
N ILE A 7 -19.41 16.79 47.90
CA ILE A 7 -18.88 17.47 46.72
C ILE A 7 -18.49 18.96 46.89
N ILE A 8 -17.76 19.32 47.95
CA ILE A 8 -16.70 20.33 47.72
C ILE A 8 -15.64 19.60 46.91
N LEU A 9 -15.79 19.76 45.60
CA LEU A 9 -15.07 19.12 44.53
C LEU A 9 -13.60 18.90 44.90
N ALA A 10 -13.24 17.64 44.97
CA ALA A 10 -11.90 17.13 45.21
C ALA A 10 -10.89 17.77 44.25
N THR A 11 -10.23 18.82 44.73
CA THR A 11 -8.94 19.29 44.22
C THR A 11 -7.87 18.34 44.72
N ILE A 12 -7.80 17.13 44.15
CA ILE A 12 -6.60 16.31 44.21
C ILE A 12 -6.36 15.78 42.79
N GLY A 13 -5.25 16.25 42.22
CA GLY A 13 -4.92 16.19 40.81
C GLY A 13 -5.12 14.81 40.21
N LEU A 14 -5.92 14.79 39.15
CA LEU A 14 -5.83 13.78 38.11
C LEU A 14 -4.51 14.05 37.37
N PHE A 15 -3.40 13.60 37.94
CA PHE A 15 -2.19 13.29 37.20
C PHE A 15 -2.55 12.14 36.25
N SER A 16 -3.13 12.50 35.10
CA SER A 16 -3.17 11.63 33.95
C SER A 16 -1.72 11.24 33.69
N SER A 17 -1.45 9.96 33.93
CA SER A 17 -0.18 9.32 33.73
C SER A 17 0.14 9.49 32.26
N GLY A 18 0.95 10.50 31.93
CA GLY A 18 1.65 10.54 30.68
C GLY A 18 2.42 9.24 30.62
N LYS A 19 1.90 8.26 29.87
CA LYS A 19 2.70 7.10 29.51
C LYS A 19 3.92 7.72 28.84
N PRO A 20 5.15 7.54 29.37
CA PRO A 20 6.29 7.81 28.54
C PRO A 20 6.04 6.97 27.28
N ILE A 21 6.09 7.62 26.12
CA ILE A 21 6.32 6.90 24.87
C ILE A 21 7.72 6.33 25.06
N LEU A 22 7.81 5.23 25.83
CA LEU A 22 8.91 4.31 25.74
C LEU A 22 8.91 4.01 24.26
N ALA A 23 9.97 4.46 23.58
CA ALA A 23 10.25 4.03 22.23
C ALA A 23 10.04 2.52 22.23
N GLN A 24 8.90 2.08 21.69
CA GLN A 24 8.64 0.68 21.46
C GLN A 24 9.62 0.34 20.37
N LEU A 25 10.84 -0.02 20.78
CA LEU A 25 11.76 -0.62 19.84
C LEU A 25 11.02 -1.82 19.25
N PRO A 26 11.10 -1.99 17.92
CA PRO A 26 10.58 -3.19 17.30
C PRO A 26 11.14 -4.42 18.03
N PRO A 27 10.36 -5.51 18.15
CA PRO A 27 10.83 -6.74 18.79
C PRO A 27 12.21 -7.13 18.24
N PRO A 28 13.13 -7.67 19.06
CA PRO A 28 14.52 -7.92 18.66
C PRO A 28 14.67 -8.97 17.53
N GLU A 29 13.59 -9.66 17.20
CA GLU A 29 13.49 -10.59 16.07
C GLU A 29 13.21 -9.88 14.74
N GLU A 30 12.76 -8.63 14.78
CA GLU A 30 12.46 -7.82 13.61
C GLU A 30 13.72 -7.14 13.11
N ILE A 31 13.98 -7.30 11.81
CA ILE A 31 15.17 -6.77 11.16
C ILE A 31 15.09 -5.23 11.20
N PRO A 32 16.14 -4.52 11.64
CA PRO A 32 16.13 -3.06 11.64
C PRO A 32 15.83 -2.52 10.24
N GLU A 33 15.07 -1.43 10.17
CA GLU A 33 14.61 -0.87 8.90
C GLU A 33 15.78 -0.47 7.99
N GLU A 34 16.88 0.02 8.59
CA GLU A 34 18.11 0.36 7.89
C GLU A 34 18.74 -0.85 7.21
N VAL A 35 18.62 -2.04 7.80
CA VAL A 35 19.12 -3.29 7.23
C VAL A 35 18.14 -3.80 6.17
N ALA A 36 16.84 -3.82 6.47
CA ALA A 36 15.80 -4.27 5.54
C ALA A 36 15.78 -3.43 4.24
N ARG A 37 16.04 -2.12 4.32
CA ARG A 37 16.16 -1.23 3.15
C ARG A 37 17.38 -1.53 2.27
N THR A 38 18.40 -2.18 2.84
CA THR A 38 19.61 -2.58 2.10
C THR A 38 19.54 -4.00 1.53
N GLU A 39 18.50 -4.77 1.90
CA GLU A 39 18.30 -6.10 1.35
C GLU A 39 17.94 -6.02 -0.14
N ILE A 40 18.80 -6.60 -0.98
CA ILE A 40 18.54 -6.74 -2.40
C ILE A 40 17.56 -7.90 -2.58
N ILE A 41 16.31 -7.58 -2.89
CA ILE A 41 15.27 -8.57 -3.21
C ILE A 41 15.71 -9.30 -4.49
N THR A 42 16.30 -10.49 -4.31
CA THR A 42 16.79 -11.35 -5.40
C THR A 42 15.73 -12.32 -5.90
N GLU A 43 14.67 -12.51 -5.14
CA GLU A 43 13.52 -13.35 -5.47
C GLU A 43 12.45 -12.51 -6.18
N ALA A 44 12.39 -12.61 -7.51
CA ALA A 44 11.32 -12.03 -8.30
C ALA A 44 10.32 -13.11 -8.72
N ARG A 45 9.10 -12.72 -9.09
CA ARG A 45 8.15 -13.60 -9.76
C ARG A 45 8.03 -13.21 -11.23
N SER A 46 7.89 -14.21 -12.10
CA SER A 46 7.67 -13.96 -13.53
C SER A 46 6.37 -13.14 -13.72
N PRO A 47 6.41 -12.03 -14.48
CA PRO A 47 5.23 -11.23 -14.78
C PRO A 47 4.21 -11.96 -15.68
N LEU A 48 4.60 -13.08 -16.28
CA LEU A 48 3.75 -13.89 -17.14
C LEU A 48 3.03 -14.98 -16.35
N ASP A 49 3.77 -15.74 -15.54
CA ASP A 49 3.27 -16.99 -14.92
C ASP A 49 3.31 -17.03 -13.39
N ASN A 50 3.78 -15.94 -12.75
CA ASN A 50 3.88 -15.80 -11.29
C ASN A 50 4.76 -16.86 -10.58
N ARG A 51 5.60 -17.57 -11.34
CA ARG A 51 6.59 -18.53 -10.84
C ARG A 51 7.80 -17.80 -10.24
N PRO A 52 8.47 -18.37 -9.22
CA PRO A 52 9.73 -17.81 -8.73
C PRO A 52 10.75 -17.78 -9.88
N LEU A 53 11.45 -16.67 -9.99
CA LEU A 53 12.38 -16.35 -11.07
C LEU A 53 13.66 -15.78 -10.46
N THR A 54 14.81 -16.27 -10.91
CA THR A 54 16.09 -15.74 -10.48
C THR A 54 16.37 -14.38 -11.13
N ALA A 55 17.24 -13.57 -10.52
CA ALA A 55 17.62 -12.26 -11.06
C ALA A 55 18.19 -12.33 -12.50
N ALA A 56 18.93 -13.39 -12.83
CA ALA A 56 19.50 -13.60 -14.16
C ALA A 56 18.42 -13.92 -15.21
N GLU A 57 17.48 -14.83 -14.88
CA GLU A 57 16.37 -15.16 -15.76
C GLU A 57 15.43 -13.97 -15.96
N TYR A 58 15.23 -13.15 -14.93
CA TYR A 58 14.48 -11.91 -15.05
C TYR A 58 15.13 -10.91 -15.99
N ALA A 59 16.47 -10.74 -15.93
CA ALA A 59 17.19 -9.87 -16.83
C ALA A 59 17.03 -10.31 -18.30
N LEU A 60 17.20 -11.60 -18.57
CA LEU A 60 16.99 -12.17 -19.91
C LEU A 60 15.55 -12.00 -20.40
N LEU A 61 14.55 -12.27 -19.54
CA LEU A 61 13.14 -12.08 -19.88
C LEU A 61 12.82 -10.62 -20.22
N ARG A 62 13.45 -9.67 -19.52
CA ARG A 62 13.28 -8.24 -19.80
C ARG A 62 13.89 -7.83 -21.13
N GLU A 63 15.06 -8.35 -21.47
CA GLU A 63 15.68 -8.13 -22.78
C GLU A 63 14.83 -8.69 -23.92
N GLU A 64 14.28 -9.89 -23.75
CA GLU A 64 13.38 -10.50 -24.73
C GLU A 64 12.10 -9.67 -24.95
N ILE A 65 11.47 -9.22 -23.86
CA ILE A 65 10.28 -8.36 -23.96
C ILE A 65 10.61 -7.01 -24.62
N ALA A 66 11.78 -6.44 -24.33
CA ALA A 66 12.20 -5.15 -24.88
C ALA A 66 12.59 -5.23 -26.36
N THR A 67 13.13 -6.36 -26.81
CA THR A 67 13.59 -6.58 -28.19
C THR A 67 12.49 -7.12 -29.11
N SER A 68 11.34 -7.52 -28.57
CA SER A 68 10.20 -7.97 -29.39
C SER A 68 9.80 -6.89 -30.40
N PRO A 69 9.90 -7.17 -31.72
CA PRO A 69 9.53 -6.22 -32.76
C PRO A 69 8.01 -6.06 -32.89
N TYR A 70 7.23 -6.92 -32.23
CA TYR A 70 5.79 -6.90 -32.28
C TYR A 70 5.22 -6.08 -31.12
N PRO A 71 4.24 -5.18 -31.39
CA PRO A 71 3.54 -4.49 -30.33
C PRO A 71 2.82 -5.50 -29.44
N PRO A 72 2.73 -5.27 -28.12
CA PRO A 72 2.06 -6.19 -27.21
C PRO A 72 0.62 -6.45 -27.66
N GLU A 73 0.29 -7.71 -27.89
CA GLU A 73 -1.03 -8.15 -28.32
C GLU A 73 -2.03 -8.03 -27.17
N ILE A 74 -2.71 -6.90 -27.08
CA ILE A 74 -3.80 -6.70 -26.13
C ILE A 74 -5.07 -7.32 -26.73
N ASN A 75 -5.71 -8.21 -25.96
CA ASN A 75 -7.01 -8.79 -26.31
C ASN A 75 -7.98 -7.69 -26.79
N PRO A 76 -8.59 -7.84 -27.98
CA PRO A 76 -9.43 -6.79 -28.58
C PRO A 76 -10.59 -6.37 -27.67
N LYS A 77 -11.13 -7.30 -26.87
CA LYS A 77 -12.19 -7.02 -25.89
C LYS A 77 -11.71 -6.09 -24.79
N ILE A 78 -10.50 -6.30 -24.28
CA ILE A 78 -9.90 -5.43 -23.25
C ILE A 78 -9.65 -4.04 -23.83
N ARG A 79 -9.14 -3.95 -25.06
CA ARG A 79 -8.94 -2.68 -25.77
C ARG A 79 -10.25 -1.89 -25.89
N GLN A 80 -11.33 -2.56 -26.27
CA GLN A 80 -12.66 -1.97 -26.35
C GLN A 80 -13.18 -1.50 -24.99
N LEU A 81 -13.03 -2.33 -23.94
CA LEU A 81 -13.42 -1.96 -22.58
C LEU A 81 -12.68 -0.71 -22.09
N ILE A 82 -11.37 -0.62 -22.35
CA ILE A 82 -10.58 0.58 -22.02
C ILE A 82 -11.11 1.80 -22.77
N ALA A 83 -11.43 1.67 -24.06
CA ALA A 83 -11.98 2.77 -24.86
C ALA A 83 -13.34 3.24 -24.32
N LEU A 84 -14.25 2.31 -24.02
CA LEU A 84 -15.55 2.61 -23.41
C LEU A 84 -15.40 3.30 -22.05
N ARG A 85 -14.44 2.86 -21.23
CA ARG A 85 -14.20 3.47 -19.92
C ARG A 85 -13.64 4.89 -20.05
N ARG A 86 -12.76 5.14 -21.03
CA ARG A 86 -12.27 6.49 -21.33
C ARG A 86 -13.41 7.41 -21.80
N LEU A 87 -14.29 6.91 -22.66
CA LEU A 87 -15.48 7.64 -23.11
C LEU A 87 -16.43 7.94 -21.94
N GLN A 88 -16.68 6.96 -21.07
CA GLN A 88 -17.50 7.16 -19.88
C GLN A 88 -16.92 8.25 -18.96
N LYS A 89 -15.60 8.27 -18.75
CA LYS A 89 -14.94 9.33 -17.98
C LYS A 89 -15.12 10.70 -18.63
N LEU A 90 -15.02 10.79 -19.96
CA LEU A 90 -15.25 12.04 -20.69
C LEU A 90 -16.70 12.54 -20.53
N ILE A 91 -17.67 11.64 -20.58
CA ILE A 91 -19.08 11.97 -20.33
C ILE A 91 -19.28 12.47 -18.90
N GLN A 92 -18.64 11.84 -17.90
CA GLN A 92 -18.71 12.28 -16.50
C GLN A 92 -18.14 13.69 -16.27
N ILE A 93 -17.16 14.12 -17.09
CA ILE A 93 -16.62 15.48 -17.02
C ILE A 93 -17.63 16.50 -17.55
N ILE A 94 -18.31 16.18 -18.65
CA ILE A 94 -19.27 17.09 -19.30
C ILE A 94 -20.60 17.13 -18.55
N ILE A 95 -21.03 16.00 -17.98
CA ILE A 95 -22.31 15.84 -17.29
C ILE A 95 -22.01 15.45 -15.82
N PRO A 96 -21.83 16.43 -14.92
CA PRO A 96 -21.38 16.20 -13.55
C PRO A 96 -22.39 15.43 -12.68
N PHE A 97 -23.61 15.20 -13.19
CA PHE A 97 -24.68 14.47 -12.50
C PHE A 97 -24.85 13.02 -12.98
N TYR A 98 -24.02 12.54 -13.91
CA TYR A 98 -24.07 11.17 -14.46
C TYR A 98 -23.18 10.20 -13.65
N ARG A 99 -23.32 10.21 -12.32
CA ARG A 99 -22.60 9.30 -11.41
C ARG A 99 -23.50 8.16 -10.93
#